data_AF-A0A929Z445-F1
#
_entry.id   AF-A0A929Z445-F1
#
_cell.length_a   1.000
_cell.length_b   1.000
_cell.length_c   1.000
_cell.angle_alpha   90.00
_cell.angle_beta   90.00
_cell.angle_gamma   90.00
#
_symmetry.space_group_name_H-M   'P 1'
#
loop_
_entity.id
_entity.type
_entity.pdbx_description
1 polymer ?
#
loop_
_entity_poly.entity_id
_entity_poly.type
_entity_poly.pdbx_seq_one_letter_code
_entity_poly.pdbx_strand_id
1 'polypeptide(L)'
;MTKSKSPRGVCLYFGSFNPLHRAHLQLARYALDHLPCDEVWLVLSPVNPLKSPASQLPFSFRADYIRSAIEGERRLRLVTLEGILPLPHYTVRPL
;
A
#
# COMPACT_ATOMS: atom_id res chain seq x y z
N MET A 1 -33.23 6.27 -10.99
CA MET A 1 -32.32 7.34 -10.55
C MET A 1 -30.92 6.76 -10.39
N THR A 2 -30.12 6.81 -11.45
CA THR A 2 -28.73 6.33 -11.46
C THR A 2 -27.86 7.40 -10.80
N LYS A 3 -27.34 7.15 -9.59
CA LYS A 3 -26.37 8.04 -8.95
C LYS A 3 -25.16 8.19 -9.89
N SER A 4 -24.94 9.41 -10.38
CA SER A 4 -23.72 9.80 -11.07
C SER A 4 -22.52 9.47 -10.17
N LYS A 5 -21.58 8.69 -10.70
CA LYS A 5 -20.43 8.15 -9.95
C LYS A 5 -19.43 9.28 -9.78
N SER A 6 -19.36 9.86 -8.58
CA SER A 6 -18.31 10.82 -8.19
C SER A 6 -16.93 10.24 -8.55
N PRO A 7 -15.93 11.08 -8.91
CA PRO A 7 -14.57 10.59 -9.15
C PRO A 7 -14.11 9.83 -7.90
N ARG A 8 -13.63 8.59 -8.09
CA ARG A 8 -13.14 7.75 -6.98
C ARG A 8 -11.86 8.34 -6.43
N GLY A 9 -11.89 8.86 -5.20
CA GLY A 9 -10.72 9.35 -4.51
C GLY A 9 -9.89 8.18 -4.00
N VAL A 10 -8.59 8.13 -4.32
CA VAL A 10 -7.69 7.06 -3.88
C VAL A 10 -6.59 7.65 -3.00
N CYS A 11 -6.43 7.12 -1.80
CA CYS A 11 -5.33 7.45 -0.91
C CYS A 11 -4.20 6.42 -1.08
N LEU A 12 -3.00 6.88 -1.44
CA LEU A 12 -1.83 6.03 -1.56
C LEU A 12 -1.06 6.01 -0.23
N TYR A 13 -0.96 4.84 0.38
CA TYR A 13 -0.25 4.65 1.64
C TYR A 13 1.02 3.83 1.41
N PHE A 14 2.15 4.52 1.30
CA PHE A 14 3.46 3.94 1.03
C PHE A 14 4.10 3.40 2.32
N GLY A 15 4.67 2.20 2.25
CA GLY A 15 5.37 1.62 3.39
C GLY A 15 6.18 0.37 3.05
N SER A 16 7.18 0.08 3.88
CA SER A 16 7.91 -1.19 3.80
C SER A 16 7.12 -2.36 4.40
N PHE A 17 6.18 -2.07 5.32
CA PHE A 17 5.29 -3.06 5.95
C PHE A 17 6.02 -4.35 6.40
N ASN A 18 7.03 -4.19 7.25
CA ASN A 18 7.97 -5.25 7.65
C ASN A 18 7.91 -5.55 9.17
N PRO A 19 6.90 -6.29 9.66
CA PRO A 19 5.67 -6.71 8.98
C PRO A 19 4.56 -5.66 9.08
N LEU A 20 3.48 -5.84 8.32
CA LEU A 20 2.24 -5.09 8.54
C LEU A 20 1.67 -5.43 9.93
N HIS A 21 1.11 -4.44 10.61
CA HIS A 21 0.55 -4.60 11.96
C HIS A 21 -0.68 -3.71 12.16
N ARG A 22 -1.38 -3.89 13.30
CA ARG A 22 -2.66 -3.23 13.60
C ARG A 22 -2.64 -1.71 13.41
N ALA A 23 -1.58 -1.03 13.85
CA ALA A 23 -1.51 0.42 13.66
C ALA A 23 -1.53 0.87 12.18
N HIS A 24 -0.94 0.10 11.25
CA HIS A 24 -1.02 0.41 9.82
C HIS A 24 -2.47 0.30 9.31
N LEU A 25 -3.19 -0.75 9.74
CA LEU A 25 -4.60 -0.95 9.38
C LEU A 25 -5.49 0.14 10.00
N GLN A 26 -5.22 0.52 11.24
CA GLN A 26 -5.96 1.56 11.92
C GLN A 26 -5.75 2.93 11.26
N LEU A 27 -4.54 3.22 10.78
CA LEU A 27 -4.27 4.44 10.02
C LEU A 27 -4.96 4.42 8.65
N ALA A 28 -4.92 3.28 7.95
CA ALA A 28 -5.64 3.11 6.69
C ALA A 28 -7.16 3.29 6.86
N ARG A 29 -7.72 2.76 7.95
CA ARG A 29 -9.14 2.95 8.30
C ARG A 29 -9.45 4.40 8.64
N TYR A 30 -8.59 5.03 9.45
CA TYR A 30 -8.72 6.45 9.78
C TYR A 30 -8.73 7.33 8.53
N ALA A 31 -7.84 7.05 7.56
CA ALA A 31 -7.82 7.74 6.28
C ALA A 31 -9.14 7.58 5.51
N LEU A 32 -9.71 6.38 5.44
CA LEU A 32 -11.02 6.14 4.80
C LEU A 32 -12.17 6.88 5.47
N ASP A 33 -12.09 7.12 6.78
CA ASP A 33 -13.17 7.72 7.54
C ASP A 33 -13.07 9.26 7.59
N HIS A 34 -11.87 9.85 7.39
CA HIS A 34 -11.61 11.28 7.59
C HIS A 34 -11.09 12.02 6.36
N LEU A 35 -10.60 11.32 5.34
CA LEU A 35 -10.12 11.93 4.09
C LEU A 35 -11.19 11.77 2.99
N PRO A 36 -11.21 12.65 1.98
CA PRO A 36 -12.09 12.50 0.82
C PRO A 36 -11.56 11.41 -0.13
N CYS A 37 -11.48 10.17 0.34
CA CYS A 37 -11.10 9.00 -0.46
C CYS A 37 -12.09 7.85 -0.25
N ASP A 38 -12.32 7.10 -1.33
CA ASP A 38 -13.16 5.90 -1.34
C ASP A 38 -12.33 4.63 -1.07
N GLU A 39 -11.04 4.67 -1.39
CA GLU A 39 -10.12 3.55 -1.28
C GLU A 39 -8.76 3.98 -0.73
N VAL A 40 -8.11 3.07 0.02
CA VAL A 40 -6.72 3.19 0.44
C VAL A 40 -5.91 2.06 -0.21
N TRP A 41 -4.86 2.45 -0.91
CA TRP A 41 -3.96 1.54 -1.61
C TRP A 41 -2.64 1.48 -0.86
N LEU A 42 -2.35 0.32 -0.27
CA LEU A 42 -1.09 0.01 0.37
C LEU A 42 -0.04 -0.22 -0.72
N VAL A 43 0.90 0.71 -0.87
CA VAL A 43 1.98 0.60 -1.85
C VAL A 43 3.19 -0.03 -1.17
N LEU A 44 3.47 -1.28 -1.50
CA LEU A 44 4.55 -2.04 -0.89
C LEU A 44 5.90 -1.65 -1.51
N SER A 45 6.77 -1.08 -0.69
CA SER A 45 8.12 -0.75 -1.12
C SER A 45 9.03 -2.01 -1.12
N PRO A 46 9.82 -2.25 -2.19
CA PRO A 46 10.64 -3.44 -2.35
C PRO A 46 11.81 -3.47 -1.37
N VAL A 47 12.68 -2.46 -1.39
CA VAL A 47 13.83 -2.31 -0.48
C VAL A 47 14.18 -0.83 -0.39
N ASN A 48 14.50 -0.33 0.81
CA ASN A 48 15.11 0.99 0.94
C ASN A 48 16.62 0.87 0.60
N PRO A 49 17.14 1.58 -0.41
CA PRO A 49 18.55 1.51 -0.81
C PRO A 49 19.55 1.82 0.32
N LEU A 50 19.11 2.48 1.39
CA LEU A 50 19.92 2.90 2.52
C LEU A 50 19.87 1.94 3.72
N LYS A 51 19.13 0.82 3.65
CA LYS A 51 18.99 -0.14 4.75
C LYS A 51 19.58 -1.51 4.39
N SER A 52 20.25 -2.12 5.37
CA SER A 52 20.82 -3.47 5.22
C SER A 52 19.71 -4.50 4.91
N PRO A 53 19.84 -5.28 3.82
CA PRO A 53 18.85 -6.29 3.40
C PRO A 53 18.54 -7.34 4.48
N ALA A 54 19.47 -7.54 5.42
CA ALA A 54 19.39 -8.59 6.44
C ALA A 54 18.23 -8.45 7.44
N SER A 55 17.56 -7.29 7.48
CA SER A 55 16.45 -7.02 8.41
C SER A 55 15.06 -7.06 7.76
N GLN A 56 14.99 -7.22 6.43
CA GLN A 56 13.72 -7.17 5.70
C GLN A 56 13.22 -8.57 5.34
N LEU A 57 11.96 -8.85 5.70
CA LEU A 57 11.24 -10.00 5.20
C LEU A 57 11.18 -9.95 3.67
N PRO A 58 11.23 -11.12 2.99
CA PRO A 58 11.11 -11.19 1.54
C PRO A 58 9.89 -10.41 1.03
N PHE A 59 10.04 -9.73 -0.10
CA PHE A 59 8.96 -8.92 -0.69
C PHE A 59 7.70 -9.75 -0.94
N SER A 60 7.87 -10.97 -1.48
CA SER A 60 6.78 -11.93 -1.68
C SER A 60 6.06 -12.24 -0.38
N PHE A 61 6.80 -12.58 0.67
CA PHE A 61 6.24 -12.86 1.99
C PHE A 61 5.44 -11.67 2.54
N ARG A 62 5.97 -10.45 2.44
CA ARG A 62 5.26 -9.24 2.87
C ARG A 62 4.01 -9.00 2.02
N ALA A 63 4.08 -9.19 0.70
CA ALA A 63 2.94 -9.04 -0.18
C ALA A 63 1.83 -10.04 0.16
N ASP A 64 2.18 -11.31 0.35
CA ASP A 64 1.24 -12.37 0.72
C ASP A 64 0.61 -12.09 2.08
N TYR A 65 1.43 -11.73 3.07
CA TYR A 65 0.97 -11.38 4.41
C TYR A 65 0.01 -10.19 4.40
N ILE A 66 0.29 -9.15 3.59
CA ILE A 66 -0.61 -8.01 3.45
C ILE A 66 -1.91 -8.42 2.75
N ARG A 67 -1.86 -9.25 1.69
CA ARG A 67 -3.08 -9.76 1.03
C ARG A 67 -3.97 -10.51 2.01
N SER A 68 -3.41 -11.40 2.82
CA SER A 68 -4.16 -12.09 3.87
C SER A 68 -4.71 -11.13 4.91
N ALA A 69 -3.94 -10.12 5.31
CA ALA A 69 -4.36 -9.16 6.35
C ALA A 69 -5.48 -8.21 5.91
N ILE A 70 -5.62 -7.95 4.61
CA ILE A 70 -6.68 -7.08 4.06
C ILE A 70 -7.82 -7.89 3.40
N GLU A 71 -7.76 -9.21 3.46
CA GLU A 71 -8.79 -10.08 2.90
C GLU A 71 -10.15 -9.76 3.52
N GLY A 72 -11.15 -9.47 2.67
CA GLY A 72 -12.49 -9.07 3.09
C GLY A 72 -12.74 -7.55 3.17
N GLU A 73 -11.72 -6.69 3.22
CA GLU A 73 -11.91 -5.24 3.24
C GLU A 73 -11.87 -4.65 1.82
N ARG A 74 -13.05 -4.50 1.20
CA ARG A 74 -13.17 -4.06 -0.21
C ARG A 74 -12.61 -2.68 -0.52
N ARG A 75 -12.37 -1.83 0.48
CA ARG A 75 -11.81 -0.47 0.34
C ARG A 75 -10.29 -0.42 0.49
N LEU A 76 -9.66 -1.53 0.88
CA LEU A 76 -8.21 -1.67 0.91
C LEU A 76 -7.72 -2.43 -0.32
N ARG A 77 -6.61 -1.97 -0.89
CA ARG A 77 -5.93 -2.64 -2.01
C ARG A 77 -4.44 -2.71 -1.73
N LEU A 78 -3.81 -3.77 -2.20
CA LEU A 78 -2.35 -3.88 -2.23
C LEU A 78 -1.86 -3.55 -3.64
N VAL A 79 -0.86 -2.67 -3.73
CA VAL A 79 -0.13 -2.36 -4.96
C VAL A 79 1.29 -2.91 -4.83
N THR A 80 1.65 -3.84 -5.71
CA THR A 80 2.97 -4.48 -5.76
C THR A 80 3.78 -4.06 -6.99
N LEU A 81 3.36 -3.01 -7.71
CA LEU A 81 3.97 -2.59 -8.98
C LEU A 81 5.47 -2.29 -8.85
N GLU A 82 5.93 -1.83 -7.68
CA GLU A 82 7.35 -1.61 -7.42
C GLU A 82 8.19 -2.90 -7.41
N GLY A 83 7.60 -4.10 -7.28
CA GLY A 83 8.35 -5.35 -7.40
C GLY A 83 8.79 -5.69 -8.84
N ILE A 84 8.28 -4.98 -9.84
CA ILE A 84 8.50 -5.26 -11.28
C ILE A 84 9.41 -4.19 -11.92
N LEU A 85 9.62 -3.05 -11.27
CA LEU A 85 10.41 -1.94 -11.82
C LEU A 85 11.92 -2.15 -11.59
N PRO A 86 12.79 -1.74 -12.54
CA PRO A 86 14.23 -1.82 -12.35
C PRO A 86 14.68 -0.91 -11.19
N LEU A 87 15.56 -1.44 -10.34
CA LEU A 87 16.16 -0.73 -9.21
C LEU A 87 17.03 0.45 -9.71
N PRO A 88 17.15 1.56 -8.96
CA PRO A 88 16.52 1.86 -7.66
C PRO A 88 15.15 2.57 -7.77
N HIS A 89 14.30 2.36 -6.76
CA HIS A 89 13.00 3.03 -6.63
C HIS A 89 13.18 4.40 -5.97
N TYR A 90 12.85 5.47 -6.70
CA TYR A 90 12.70 6.81 -6.15
C TYR A 90 11.24 7.24 -6.30
N THR A 91 10.66 7.82 -5.23
CA THR A 91 9.27 8.33 -5.21
C THR A 91 9.01 9.42 -6.26
N VAL A 92 10.06 10.03 -6.82
CA VAL A 92 10.03 11.00 -7.91
C VAL A 92 10.56 10.34 -9.19
N ARG A 93 9.68 9.76 -10.00
CA ARG A 93 9.96 9.59 -11.43
C ARG A 93 8.83 10.26 -12.22
N PRO A 94 9.06 11.43 -12.83
CA PRO A 94 8.16 11.95 -13.84
C PRO A 94 8.22 11.06 -15.09
N LEU A 95 7.06 10.92 -15.74
CA LEU A 95 6.87 10.25 -17.03
C LEU A 95 7.85 10.76 -18.10
#